data_AF-A0A3N5M730-F1
#
_entry.id   AF-A0A3N5M730-F1
#
_cell.length_a   1.000
_cell.length_b   1.000
_cell.length_c   1.000
_cell.angle_alpha   90.00
_cell.angle_beta   90.00
_cell.angle_gamma   90.00
#
_symmetry.space_group_name_H-M   'P 1'
#
loop_
_entity.id
_entity.type
_entity.pdbx_description
1 polymer ?
#
loop_
_entity_poly.entity_id
_entity_poly.type
_entity_poly.pdbx_seq_one_letter_code
_entity_poly.pdbx_strand_id
1 'polypeptide(L)'
;MKSLRRTLFVVCVLLLTPLTVFAESGQKQLLIGLIPEMNVFTQMERFKPLAEYLSRKTGVNVNITILSRYGNIIERFQSEKMDGAFFGSFTAALAIQKLGVDPIARPVNLDGSSTYHGYICVRKDSGIKNVKNMRGKKMAFVEKATTAGYVFPIAYLKKNGVTNIDTFFSEYYFT
;
A
#
# COMPACT_ATOMS: atom_id res chain seq x y z
N MET A 1 30.80 13.61 -84.06
CA MET A 1 29.46 13.43 -84.65
C MET A 1 28.54 12.78 -83.62
N LYS A 2 27.46 13.49 -83.27
CA LYS A 2 26.14 13.02 -82.79
C LYS A 2 26.14 12.25 -81.43
N SER A 3 25.81 12.95 -80.33
CA SER A 3 24.44 13.12 -79.76
C SER A 3 24.01 11.89 -78.92
N LEU A 4 23.31 11.95 -77.80
CA LEU A 4 22.23 12.84 -77.38
C LEU A 4 21.81 12.42 -75.95
N ARG A 5 21.54 13.42 -75.09
CA ARG A 5 20.53 13.47 -74.00
C ARG A 5 20.15 12.19 -73.24
N ARG A 6 20.17 12.27 -71.90
CA ARG A 6 18.92 12.36 -71.10
C ARG A 6 19.22 12.64 -69.62
N THR A 7 18.81 13.85 -69.24
CA THR A 7 18.63 14.38 -67.88
C THR A 7 17.69 13.48 -67.07
N LEU A 8 18.07 13.12 -65.83
CA LEU A 8 17.10 12.74 -64.80
C LEU A 8 17.51 13.42 -63.49
N PHE A 9 17.00 14.65 -63.32
CA PHE A 9 17.07 15.40 -62.07
C PHE A 9 15.95 14.86 -61.18
N VAL A 10 16.28 13.97 -60.24
CA VAL A 10 15.33 13.52 -59.21
C VAL A 10 15.28 14.61 -58.15
N VAL A 11 14.33 15.53 -58.32
CA VAL A 11 13.95 16.49 -57.29
C VAL A 11 13.08 15.75 -56.27
N CYS A 12 13.70 15.21 -55.22
CA CYS A 12 12.97 14.84 -54.01
C CYS A 12 12.58 16.13 -53.29
N VAL A 13 11.37 16.61 -53.55
CA VAL A 13 10.72 17.66 -52.76
C VAL A 13 10.52 17.11 -51.35
N LEU A 14 11.39 17.52 -50.42
CA LEU A 14 11.20 17.40 -48.99
C LEU A 14 9.94 18.20 -48.61
N LEU A 15 8.81 17.50 -48.52
CA LEU A 15 7.60 17.98 -47.87
C LEU A 15 7.91 18.18 -46.38
N LEU A 16 8.39 19.37 -46.03
CA LEU A 16 8.46 19.87 -44.67
C LEU A 16 7.02 20.12 -44.19
N THR A 17 6.32 19.06 -43.83
CA THR A 17 5.13 19.18 -42.99
C THR A 17 5.63 19.43 -41.57
N PRO A 18 5.19 20.49 -40.89
CA PRO A 18 5.52 20.65 -39.48
C PRO A 18 4.85 19.48 -38.75
N LEU A 19 5.66 18.55 -38.23
CA LEU A 19 5.22 17.63 -37.18
C LEU A 19 4.80 18.52 -36.02
N THR A 20 3.51 18.78 -35.93
CA THR A 20 2.89 19.21 -34.68
C THR A 20 2.98 18.01 -33.76
N VAL A 21 4.07 17.99 -32.98
CA VAL A 21 4.16 17.13 -31.80
C VAL A 21 3.06 17.61 -30.87
N PHE A 22 1.89 17.00 -30.97
CA PHE A 22 0.94 17.02 -29.88
C PHE A 22 1.66 16.34 -28.73
N ALA A 23 2.18 17.15 -27.80
CA ALA A 23 2.52 16.65 -26.48
C ALA A 23 1.25 15.98 -25.97
N GLU A 24 1.30 14.66 -25.86
CA GLU A 24 0.27 13.88 -25.20
C GLU A 24 0.25 14.40 -23.77
N SER A 25 -0.64 15.35 -23.49
CA SER A 25 -0.92 15.81 -22.14
C SER A 25 -1.71 14.70 -21.45
N GLY A 26 -1.05 13.55 -21.28
CA GLY A 26 -1.52 12.48 -20.43
C GLY A 26 -1.77 13.12 -19.07
N GLN A 27 -3.05 13.27 -18.74
CA GLN A 27 -3.46 13.90 -17.50
C GLN A 27 -2.72 13.19 -16.38
N LYS A 28 -1.84 13.93 -15.66
CA LYS A 28 -0.96 13.35 -14.65
C LYS A 28 -1.85 12.51 -13.71
N GLN A 29 -1.51 11.24 -13.54
CA GLN A 29 -2.25 10.33 -12.67
C GLN A 29 -1.39 10.00 -11.45
N LEU A 30 -2.04 9.86 -10.30
CA LEU A 30 -1.45 9.31 -9.09
C LEU A 30 -2.20 8.04 -8.71
N LEU A 31 -1.49 6.93 -8.61
CA LEU A 31 -2.01 5.67 -8.10
C LEU A 31 -1.64 5.53 -6.62
N ILE A 32 -2.66 5.54 -5.76
CA ILE A 32 -2.52 5.44 -4.31
C ILE A 32 -3.04 4.09 -3.81
N GLY A 33 -2.16 3.30 -3.19
CA GLY A 33 -2.52 2.01 -2.60
C GLY A 33 -3.12 2.12 -1.20
N LEU A 34 -4.08 1.26 -0.88
CA LEU A 34 -4.62 1.06 0.47
C LEU A 34 -4.32 -0.35 0.97
N ILE A 35 -3.90 -0.47 2.23
CA ILE A 35 -3.92 -1.77 2.91
C ILE A 35 -5.35 -2.25 3.14
N PRO A 36 -5.63 -3.55 3.03
CA PRO A 36 -6.97 -4.09 3.23
C PRO A 36 -7.28 -4.15 4.73
N GLU A 37 -7.90 -3.11 5.27
CA GLU A 37 -8.24 -3.02 6.70
C GLU A 37 -9.65 -3.54 7.00
N MET A 38 -10.49 -3.62 5.97
CA MET A 38 -11.88 -4.03 6.08
C MET A 38 -12.40 -4.57 4.75
N ASN A 39 -13.71 -4.79 4.66
CA ASN A 39 -14.34 -5.15 3.40
C ASN A 39 -13.95 -4.17 2.30
N VAL A 40 -13.52 -4.71 1.16
CA VAL A 40 -12.99 -3.97 0.01
C VAL A 40 -13.98 -2.91 -0.48
N PHE A 41 -15.27 -3.23 -0.60
CA PHE A 41 -16.28 -2.29 -1.08
C PHE A 41 -16.48 -1.14 -0.10
N THR A 42 -16.63 -1.45 1.19
CA THR A 42 -16.76 -0.44 2.25
C THR A 42 -15.53 0.47 2.32
N GLN A 43 -14.33 -0.10 2.18
CA GLN A 43 -13.10 0.69 2.21
C GLN A 43 -13.01 1.62 0.99
N MET A 44 -13.34 1.13 -0.21
CA MET A 44 -13.37 1.97 -1.41
C MET A 44 -14.40 3.09 -1.30
N GLU A 45 -15.60 2.83 -0.79
CA GLU A 45 -16.63 3.86 -0.58
C GLU A 45 -16.16 4.96 0.36
N ARG A 46 -15.41 4.62 1.41
CA ARG A 46 -14.86 5.60 2.37
C ARG A 46 -13.76 6.48 1.76
N PHE A 47 -12.94 5.92 0.87
CA PHE A 47 -11.79 6.62 0.30
C PHE A 47 -12.09 7.33 -1.03
N LYS A 48 -13.16 6.95 -1.74
CA LYS A 48 -13.58 7.59 -2.99
C LYS A 48 -13.78 9.12 -2.85
N PRO A 49 -14.46 9.65 -1.82
CA PRO A 49 -14.59 11.10 -1.64
C PRO A 49 -13.24 11.82 -1.47
N LEU A 50 -12.26 11.17 -0.85
CA LEU A 50 -10.91 11.71 -0.69
C LEU A 50 -10.19 11.79 -2.03
N ALA A 51 -10.22 10.72 -2.83
CA ALA A 51 -9.65 10.71 -4.18
C ALA A 51 -10.22 11.84 -5.04
N GLU A 52 -11.55 11.95 -5.09
CA GLU A 52 -12.24 12.99 -5.86
C GLU A 52 -11.88 14.40 -5.37
N TYR A 53 -11.82 14.61 -4.05
CA TYR A 53 -11.42 15.88 -3.47
C TYR A 53 -9.99 16.26 -3.86
N LEU A 54 -9.04 15.35 -3.72
CA LEU A 54 -7.65 15.58 -4.08
C LEU A 54 -7.52 15.86 -5.58
N SER A 55 -8.24 15.13 -6.43
CA SER A 55 -8.23 15.38 -7.87
C SER A 55 -8.73 16.77 -8.23
N ARG A 56 -9.85 17.21 -7.66
CA ARG A 56 -10.35 18.57 -7.89
C ARG A 56 -9.39 19.65 -7.41
N LYS A 57 -8.70 19.42 -6.28
CA LYS A 57 -7.80 20.42 -5.68
C LYS A 57 -6.44 20.51 -6.35
N THR A 58 -5.94 19.41 -6.87
CA THR A 58 -4.61 19.33 -7.48
C THR A 58 -4.62 19.45 -9.01
N GLY A 59 -5.77 19.18 -9.65
CA GLY A 59 -5.86 19.03 -11.10
C GLY A 59 -5.28 17.71 -11.64
N VAL A 60 -4.84 16.81 -10.75
CA VAL A 60 -4.21 15.52 -11.06
C VAL A 60 -5.23 14.40 -10.82
N ASN A 61 -5.31 13.40 -11.70
CA ASN A 61 -6.24 12.30 -11.51
C ASN A 61 -5.71 11.36 -10.41
N VAL A 62 -6.42 11.24 -9.28
CA VAL A 62 -6.01 10.43 -8.13
C VAL A 62 -6.86 9.17 -8.14
N ASN A 63 -6.22 8.03 -8.40
CA ASN A 63 -6.84 6.72 -8.39
C ASN A 63 -6.43 5.99 -7.11
N ILE A 64 -7.41 5.38 -6.45
CA ILE A 64 -7.18 4.57 -5.25
C ILE A 64 -7.38 3.09 -5.60
N THR A 65 -6.46 2.24 -5.14
CA THR A 65 -6.54 0.78 -5.30
C THR A 65 -6.31 0.10 -3.97
N ILE A 66 -6.90 -1.08 -3.77
CA ILE A 66 -6.69 -1.89 -2.57
C ILE A 66 -5.65 -2.96 -2.85
N LEU A 67 -4.63 -2.99 -2.01
CA LEU A 67 -3.59 -4.01 -2.02
C LEU A 67 -4.19 -5.33 -1.53
N SER A 68 -3.90 -6.42 -2.25
CA SER A 68 -4.58 -7.70 -1.98
C SER A 68 -4.25 -8.29 -0.61
N ARG A 69 -3.02 -8.11 -0.11
CA ARG A 69 -2.54 -8.66 1.19
C ARG A 69 -1.38 -7.84 1.76
N TYR A 70 -1.30 -7.78 3.09
CA TYR A 70 -0.23 -7.11 3.83
C TYR A 70 1.17 -7.66 3.53
N GLY A 71 1.31 -8.97 3.37
CA GLY A 71 2.62 -9.63 3.21
C GLY A 71 3.38 -9.29 1.92
N ASN A 72 2.68 -8.85 0.87
CA ASN A 72 3.29 -8.55 -0.44
C ASN A 72 3.21 -7.05 -0.78
N ILE A 73 3.04 -6.22 0.23
CA ILE A 73 2.70 -4.81 0.02
C ILE A 73 3.83 -4.01 -0.64
N ILE A 74 5.08 -4.32 -0.28
CA ILE A 74 6.27 -3.65 -0.79
C ILE A 74 6.47 -4.03 -2.26
N GLU A 75 6.41 -5.34 -2.54
CA GLU A 75 6.54 -5.89 -3.88
C GLU A 75 5.45 -5.34 -4.80
N ARG A 76 4.21 -5.28 -4.31
CA ARG A 76 3.07 -4.81 -5.09
C ARG A 76 3.10 -3.30 -5.33
N PHE A 77 3.49 -2.52 -4.32
CA PHE A 77 3.71 -1.08 -4.46
C PHE A 77 4.71 -0.79 -5.59
N GLN A 78 5.82 -1.53 -5.64
CA GLN A 78 6.80 -1.39 -6.72
C GLN A 78 6.28 -1.91 -8.07
N SER A 79 5.69 -3.12 -8.11
CA SER A 79 5.29 -3.76 -9.37
C SER A 79 4.16 -3.01 -10.07
N GLU A 80 3.23 -2.44 -9.31
CA GLU A 80 2.13 -1.62 -9.83
C GLU A 80 2.54 -0.17 -10.07
N LYS A 81 3.82 0.18 -9.79
CA LYS A 81 4.37 1.54 -9.94
C LYS A 81 3.50 2.58 -9.23
N MET A 82 3.10 2.27 -7.99
CA MET A 82 2.28 3.18 -7.19
C MET A 82 3.07 4.44 -6.82
N ASP A 83 2.40 5.59 -6.84
CA ASP A 83 2.99 6.87 -6.46
C ASP A 83 2.95 7.10 -4.94
N GLY A 84 2.05 6.42 -4.24
CA GLY A 84 1.90 6.53 -2.80
C GLY A 84 1.01 5.43 -2.24
N ALA A 85 1.00 5.27 -0.92
CA ALA A 85 0.10 4.34 -0.26
C ALA A 85 -0.17 4.74 1.19
N PHE A 86 -1.34 4.35 1.68
CA PHE A 86 -1.63 4.35 3.10
C PHE A 86 -1.08 3.05 3.71
N PHE A 87 0.02 3.18 4.45
CA PHE A 87 0.67 2.09 5.15
C PHE A 87 0.29 2.04 6.63
N GLY A 88 0.18 0.83 7.19
CA GLY A 88 0.22 0.62 8.63
C GLY A 88 1.63 0.85 9.18
N SER A 89 1.81 1.04 10.50
CA SER A 89 3.12 1.48 11.02
C SER A 89 4.28 0.55 10.71
N PHE A 90 4.08 -0.78 10.78
CA PHE A 90 5.13 -1.74 10.42
C PHE A 90 5.44 -1.72 8.92
N THR A 91 4.42 -1.70 8.06
CA THR A 91 4.62 -1.66 6.61
C THR A 91 5.19 -0.32 6.15
N ALA A 92 4.88 0.78 6.84
CA ALA A 92 5.48 2.09 6.59
C ALA A 92 6.98 2.09 6.93
N ALA A 93 7.36 1.57 8.11
CA ALA A 93 8.76 1.45 8.49
C ALA A 93 9.54 0.58 7.48
N LEU A 94 8.94 -0.52 7.03
CA LEU A 94 9.51 -1.39 6.01
C LEU A 94 9.65 -0.68 4.65
N ALA A 95 8.64 0.07 4.23
CA ALA A 95 8.65 0.81 2.97
C ALA A 95 9.71 1.92 2.99
N ILE A 96 9.79 2.70 4.07
CA ILE A 96 10.83 3.73 4.24
C ILE A 96 12.21 3.08 4.14
N GLN A 97 12.44 1.98 4.85
CA GLN A 97 13.74 1.31 4.88
C GLN A 97 14.11 0.68 3.54
N LYS A 98 13.16 0.03 2.83
CA LYS A 98 13.44 -0.74 1.62
C LYS A 98 13.32 0.05 0.33
N LEU A 99 12.39 1.01 0.29
CA LEU A 99 12.01 1.74 -0.92
C LEU A 99 12.43 3.21 -0.89
N GLY A 100 12.79 3.74 0.28
CA GLY A 100 13.10 5.16 0.43
C GLY A 100 11.91 6.08 0.20
N VAL A 101 10.68 5.61 0.48
CA VAL A 101 9.48 6.45 0.39
C VAL A 101 9.44 7.48 1.52
N ASP A 102 8.90 8.66 1.22
CA ASP A 102 8.74 9.73 2.19
C ASP A 102 7.36 9.70 2.88
N PRO A 103 7.30 9.80 4.22
CA PRO A 103 6.03 9.96 4.90
C PRO A 103 5.49 11.39 4.72
N ILE A 104 4.44 11.54 3.89
CA ILE A 104 3.83 12.85 3.59
C ILE A 104 2.70 13.25 4.54
N ALA A 105 2.03 12.27 5.15
CA ALA A 105 0.87 12.49 6.01
C ALA A 105 0.72 11.35 7.02
N ARG A 106 0.13 11.66 8.17
CA ARG A 106 -0.23 10.69 9.20
C ARG A 106 -1.64 10.99 9.72
N PRO A 107 -2.50 9.97 9.89
CA PRO A 107 -3.79 10.16 10.55
C PRO A 107 -3.63 10.64 11.99
N VAL A 108 -4.49 11.57 12.38
CA VAL A 108 -4.60 12.08 13.75
C VAL A 108 -6.04 11.86 14.21
N ASN A 109 -6.21 11.28 15.39
CA ASN A 109 -7.50 11.09 16.03
C ASN A 109 -8.10 12.44 16.43
N LEU A 110 -9.41 12.46 16.68
CA LEU A 110 -10.13 13.69 17.07
C LEU A 110 -9.61 14.29 18.40
N ASP A 111 -9.01 13.47 19.25
CA ASP A 111 -8.36 13.90 20.50
C ASP A 111 -6.92 14.42 20.30
N GLY A 112 -6.44 14.52 19.05
CA GLY A 112 -5.09 14.97 18.71
C GLY A 112 -4.01 13.88 18.81
N SER A 113 -4.34 12.68 19.28
CA SER A 113 -3.39 11.56 19.32
C SER A 113 -3.13 11.01 17.92
N SER A 114 -1.88 10.64 17.63
CA SER A 114 -1.51 9.98 16.37
C SER A 114 -0.96 8.56 16.58
N THR A 115 -0.92 8.11 17.83
CA THR A 115 -0.44 6.79 18.27
C THR A 115 -1.61 5.87 18.61
N TYR A 116 -1.36 4.56 18.65
CA TYR A 116 -2.35 3.57 19.04
C TYR A 116 -1.71 2.49 19.92
N HIS A 117 -2.58 1.72 20.59
CA HIS A 117 -2.20 0.58 21.41
C HIS A 117 -2.60 -0.73 20.73
N GLY A 118 -1.78 -1.77 20.91
CA GLY A 118 -2.17 -3.14 20.60
C GLY A 118 -2.95 -3.74 21.77
N TYR A 119 -4.05 -4.42 21.47
CA TYR A 119 -4.87 -5.12 22.46
C TYR A 119 -4.93 -6.60 22.15
N ILE A 120 -4.85 -7.42 23.19
CA ILE A 120 -5.22 -8.84 23.13
C ILE A 120 -6.59 -8.96 23.79
N CYS A 121 -7.60 -9.25 22.98
CA CYS A 121 -8.98 -9.40 23.44
C CYS A 121 -9.28 -10.87 23.76
N VAL A 122 -10.03 -11.10 24.84
CA VAL A 122 -10.49 -12.43 25.24
C VAL A 122 -11.98 -12.39 25.54
N ARG A 123 -12.66 -13.55 25.44
CA ARG A 123 -14.06 -13.64 25.87
C ARG A 123 -14.17 -13.34 27.36
N LYS A 124 -15.23 -12.65 27.77
CA LYS A 124 -15.48 -12.25 29.17
C LYS A 124 -15.48 -13.44 30.14
N ASP A 125 -15.98 -14.59 29.68
CA ASP A 125 -16.12 -15.85 30.41
C ASP A 125 -14.94 -16.82 30.21
N SER A 126 -13.87 -16.41 29.51
CA SER A 126 -12.74 -17.31 29.19
C SER A 126 -11.85 -17.71 30.39
N GLY A 127 -11.94 -16.99 31.50
CA GLY A 127 -11.02 -17.14 32.64
C GLY A 127 -9.59 -16.66 32.35
N ILE A 128 -9.30 -16.12 31.17
CA ILE A 128 -7.96 -15.62 30.81
C ILE A 128 -7.76 -14.23 31.45
N LYS A 129 -6.79 -14.13 32.37
CA LYS A 129 -6.44 -12.87 33.04
C LYS A 129 -5.01 -12.42 32.78
N ASN A 130 -4.16 -13.33 32.33
CA ASN A 130 -2.76 -13.08 32.05
C ASN A 130 -2.25 -14.05 30.99
N VAL A 131 -1.00 -13.84 30.56
CA VAL A 131 -0.35 -14.67 29.53
C VAL A 131 -0.33 -16.15 29.92
N LYS A 132 -0.05 -16.49 31.19
CA LYS A 132 0.00 -17.90 31.62
C LYS A 132 -1.32 -18.64 31.34
N ASN A 133 -2.47 -17.96 31.48
CA ASN A 133 -3.79 -18.56 31.18
C ASN A 133 -4.05 -18.78 29.68
N MET A 134 -3.26 -18.16 28.80
CA MET A 134 -3.38 -18.31 27.34
C MET A 134 -2.73 -19.59 26.82
N ARG A 135 -1.92 -20.30 27.63
CA ARG A 135 -1.27 -21.55 27.22
C ARG A 135 -2.32 -22.61 26.84
N GLY A 136 -2.09 -23.27 25.71
CA GLY A 136 -2.99 -24.29 25.16
C GLY A 136 -4.34 -23.75 24.70
N LYS A 137 -4.50 -22.43 24.56
CA LYS A 137 -5.69 -21.81 23.95
C LYS A 137 -5.46 -21.57 22.46
N LYS A 138 -6.55 -21.23 21.77
CA LYS A 138 -6.49 -20.77 20.37
C LYS A 138 -6.25 -19.27 20.31
N MET A 139 -5.44 -18.83 19.36
CA MET A 139 -5.15 -17.41 19.14
C MET A 139 -5.45 -17.02 17.68
N ALA A 140 -6.19 -15.94 17.50
CA ALA A 140 -6.40 -15.33 16.19
C ALA A 140 -5.54 -14.05 16.12
N PHE A 141 -4.55 -14.04 15.25
CA PHE A 141 -3.77 -12.84 14.91
C PHE A 141 -4.38 -12.18 13.67
N VAL A 142 -4.07 -10.90 13.44
CA VAL A 142 -4.51 -10.22 12.21
C VAL A 142 -3.65 -10.68 11.04
N GLU A 143 -2.42 -10.15 10.94
CA GLU A 143 -1.44 -10.57 9.92
C GLU A 143 -0.02 -10.26 10.44
N LYS A 144 0.99 -11.01 9.99
CA LYS A 144 2.38 -10.88 10.47
C LYS A 144 2.98 -9.49 10.28
N ALA A 145 2.63 -8.80 9.20
CA ALA A 145 3.06 -7.44 8.88
C ALA A 145 2.19 -6.36 9.55
N THR A 146 1.51 -6.68 10.66
CA THR A 146 0.76 -5.70 11.46
C THR A 146 1.43 -5.43 12.81
N THR A 147 1.55 -4.16 13.18
CA THR A 147 2.13 -3.77 14.47
C THR A 147 1.23 -4.20 15.63
N ALA A 148 -0.02 -3.73 15.67
CA ALA A 148 -0.97 -4.05 16.74
C ALA A 148 -1.47 -5.49 16.70
N GLY A 149 -1.64 -6.06 15.50
CA GLY A 149 -2.25 -7.37 15.30
C GLY A 149 -1.28 -8.56 15.41
N TYR A 150 0.04 -8.32 15.38
CA TYR A 150 1.04 -9.38 15.51
C TYR A 150 2.29 -8.94 16.29
N VAL A 151 2.99 -7.89 15.86
CA VAL A 151 4.30 -7.53 16.47
C VAL A 151 4.17 -7.23 17.97
N PHE A 152 3.19 -6.41 18.37
CA PHE A 152 2.95 -6.08 19.78
C PHE A 152 2.49 -7.30 20.60
N PRO A 153 1.51 -8.12 20.16
CA PRO A 153 1.17 -9.37 20.83
C PRO A 153 2.38 -10.31 21.02
N ILE A 154 3.19 -10.50 19.99
CA ILE A 154 4.39 -11.35 20.08
C ILE A 154 5.41 -10.78 21.06
N ALA A 155 5.66 -9.47 21.02
CA ALA A 155 6.55 -8.81 21.98
C ALA A 155 6.05 -8.94 23.42
N TYR A 156 4.73 -8.79 23.63
CA TYR A 156 4.10 -8.95 24.93
C TYR A 156 4.20 -10.38 25.45
N LEU A 157 3.95 -11.39 24.60
CA LEU A 157 4.11 -12.81 24.93
C LEU A 157 5.57 -13.12 25.30
N LYS A 158 6.54 -12.66 24.50
CA LYS A 158 7.98 -12.83 24.77
C LYS A 158 8.39 -12.22 26.10
N LYS A 159 7.94 -10.99 26.40
CA LYS A 159 8.20 -10.31 27.68
C LYS A 159 7.67 -11.10 28.88
N ASN A 160 6.65 -11.93 28.67
CA ASN A 160 6.05 -12.79 29.70
C ASN A 160 6.55 -14.25 29.63
N GLY A 161 7.71 -14.49 29.03
CA GLY A 161 8.39 -15.80 29.05
C GLY A 161 7.92 -16.79 27.98
N VAL A 162 7.15 -16.35 26.98
CA VAL A 162 6.76 -17.21 25.85
C VAL A 162 7.83 -17.11 24.75
N THR A 163 8.63 -18.16 24.59
CA THR A 163 9.73 -18.20 23.61
C THR A 163 9.30 -18.73 22.25
N ASN A 164 8.34 -19.65 22.20
CA ASN A 164 7.81 -20.23 20.98
C ASN A 164 6.27 -20.28 21.04
N ILE A 165 5.59 -19.63 20.10
CA ILE A 165 4.13 -19.60 20.04
C ILE A 165 3.52 -20.91 19.52
N ASP A 166 4.26 -21.66 18.70
CA ASP A 166 3.82 -22.93 18.10
C ASP A 166 3.61 -24.00 19.17
N THR A 167 4.39 -23.94 20.26
CA THR A 167 4.26 -24.85 21.41
C THR A 167 3.45 -24.25 22.56
N PHE A 168 3.18 -22.95 22.52
CA PHE A 168 2.47 -22.24 23.58
C PHE A 168 0.96 -22.28 23.38
N PHE A 169 0.48 -22.03 22.17
CA PHE A 169 -0.94 -22.14 21.81
C PHE A 169 -1.26 -23.54 21.33
N SER A 170 -2.51 -23.99 21.50
CA SER A 170 -2.95 -25.24 20.88
C SER A 170 -3.08 -25.11 19.36
N GLU A 171 -3.40 -23.90 18.91
CA GLU A 171 -3.60 -23.53 17.51
C GLU A 171 -3.53 -21.99 17.42
N TYR A 172 -2.99 -21.48 16.32
CA TYR A 172 -3.19 -20.07 15.97
C TYR A 172 -3.39 -19.92 14.46
N TYR A 173 -4.10 -18.87 14.08
CA TYR A 173 -4.36 -18.54 12.69
C TYR A 173 -4.39 -17.03 12.48
N PHE A 174 -4.36 -16.62 11.22
CA PHE A 174 -4.46 -15.23 10.79
C PHE A 174 -5.85 -14.97 10.20
N THR A 175 -6.43 -13.81 10.49
CA THR A 175 -7.80 -13.43 10.10
C THR A 175 -7.83 -12.37 9.02
#